data_AF-A0A533QAL9-F1
#
_entry.id   AF-A0A533QAL9-F1
#
_cell.length_a   1.000
_cell.length_b   1.000
_cell.length_c   1.000
_cell.angle_alpha   90.00
_cell.angle_beta   90.00
_cell.angle_gamma   90.00
#
_symmetry.space_group_name_H-M   'P 1'
#
loop_
_entity.id
_entity.type
_entity.pdbx_description
1 polymer ?
#
loop_
_entity_poly.entity_id
_entity_poly.type
_entity_poly.pdbx_seq_one_letter_code
_entity_poly.pdbx_strand_id
1 'polypeptide(L)'
;MVYEIASEKTLAMTGWVVFCQLRICSVSSFGYYKYGSREVFGFWQAGPGYDRNIASKDDLFEKIHYMHRNSVRRGLILNPQEWKWSSAGWYAGEREVVLAVDKMNL
;
A
#
# COMPACT_ATOMS: atom_id res chain seq x y z
N MET A 1 3.94 29.01 10.45
CA MET A 1 4.94 27.98 10.79
C MET A 1 4.35 26.59 11.14
N VAL A 2 3.06 26.31 10.87
CA VAL A 2 2.48 24.94 10.94
C VAL A 2 1.88 24.52 9.58
N TYR A 3 1.55 25.50 8.74
CA TYR A 3 0.95 25.30 7.41
C TYR A 3 1.97 25.09 6.27
N GLU A 4 3.26 25.33 6.52
CA GLU A 4 4.27 25.36 5.46
C GLU A 4 4.92 23.99 5.22
N ILE A 5 4.86 23.09 6.22
CA ILE A 5 5.38 21.72 6.08
C ILE A 5 4.37 20.80 5.36
N ALA A 6 3.09 21.16 5.33
CA ALA A 6 2.02 20.38 4.70
C ALA A 6 1.74 20.76 3.24
N SER A 7 2.31 21.86 2.73
CA SER A 7 1.99 22.38 1.39
C SER A 7 2.86 21.76 0.29
N GLU A 8 4.16 21.61 0.51
CA GLU A 8 5.08 21.22 -0.58
C GLU A 8 5.40 19.73 -0.66
N LYS A 9 5.15 18.95 0.41
CA LYS A 9 5.45 17.50 0.41
C LYS A 9 4.23 16.62 0.13
N THR A 10 3.03 17.17 0.20
CA THR A 10 1.78 16.48 -0.14
C THR A 10 1.59 16.34 -1.67
N LEU A 11 2.29 17.17 -2.45
CA LEU A 11 2.25 17.17 -3.92
C LEU A 11 3.18 16.15 -4.60
N ALA A 12 4.04 15.44 -3.85
CA ALA A 12 4.91 14.38 -4.38
C ALA A 12 4.44 12.96 -4.03
N MET A 13 3.34 12.83 -3.27
CA MET A 13 2.66 11.54 -3.03
C MET A 13 1.42 11.35 -3.90
N THR A 14 1.20 12.24 -4.87
CA THR A 14 0.28 12.06 -5.99
C THR A 14 0.91 11.13 -7.03
N GLY A 15 1.14 9.88 -6.66
CA GLY A 15 1.71 8.92 -7.58
C GLY A 15 1.94 7.54 -7.00
N TRP A 16 0.98 6.65 -7.22
CA TRP A 16 1.22 5.25 -7.55
C TRP A 16 1.92 4.27 -6.57
N VAL A 17 2.25 4.62 -5.32
CA VAL A 17 3.04 3.68 -4.46
C VAL A 17 2.29 3.04 -3.28
N VAL A 18 1.05 3.42 -2.96
CA VAL A 18 0.26 2.72 -1.89
C VAL A 18 -0.78 1.73 -2.46
N PHE A 19 -0.88 1.61 -3.79
CA PHE A 19 -2.02 0.95 -4.44
C PHE A 19 -1.98 -0.59 -4.51
N CYS A 20 -0.83 -1.26 -4.29
CA CYS A 20 -0.74 -2.70 -4.62
C CYS A 20 -1.02 -3.69 -3.48
N GLN A 21 -0.80 -3.35 -2.20
CA GLN A 21 -0.79 -4.40 -1.16
C GLN A 21 -2.12 -4.57 -0.39
N LEU A 22 -2.98 -3.55 -0.35
CA LEU A 22 -4.24 -3.62 0.43
C LEU A 22 -5.38 -4.35 -0.30
N ARG A 23 -5.37 -4.44 -1.63
CA ARG A 23 -6.47 -5.12 -2.38
C ARG A 23 -6.19 -6.54 -2.83
N ILE A 24 -4.96 -6.90 -3.22
CA ILE A 24 -4.65 -8.30 -3.61
C ILE A 24 -4.92 -9.27 -2.45
N CYS A 25 -4.82 -8.78 -1.21
CA CYS A 25 -4.90 -9.61 -0.03
C CYS A 25 -6.28 -9.69 0.65
N SER A 26 -7.35 -9.11 0.07
CA SER A 26 -8.69 -9.15 0.67
C SER A 26 -9.83 -9.40 -0.34
N VAL A 27 -9.53 -9.74 -1.59
CA VAL A 27 -10.57 -9.90 -2.62
C VAL A 27 -11.35 -11.21 -2.45
N SER A 28 -12.51 -11.11 -1.82
CA SER A 28 -13.65 -12.03 -1.98
C SER A 28 -14.67 -11.50 -3.01
N SER A 29 -14.33 -10.50 -3.81
CA SER A 29 -15.23 -9.91 -4.83
C SER A 29 -14.52 -9.71 -6.15
N PHE A 30 -14.00 -10.80 -6.71
CA PHE A 30 -13.61 -10.86 -8.11
C PHE A 30 -14.77 -11.53 -8.85
N GLY A 31 -15.36 -10.87 -9.84
CA GLY A 31 -16.55 -11.42 -10.48
C GLY A 31 -17.37 -10.44 -11.29
N TYR A 32 -18.56 -10.88 -11.67
CA TYR A 32 -19.49 -10.08 -12.46
C TYR A 32 -20.30 -9.16 -11.54
N TYR A 33 -20.43 -7.91 -11.97
CA TYR A 33 -21.23 -6.88 -11.31
C TYR A 33 -22.37 -6.44 -12.23
N LYS A 34 -23.55 -6.21 -11.67
CA LYS A 34 -24.69 -5.64 -12.40
C LYS A 34 -24.51 -4.12 -12.54
N TYR A 35 -24.50 -3.64 -13.77
CA TYR A 35 -24.56 -2.22 -14.11
C TYR A 35 -25.78 -1.97 -14.99
N GLY A 36 -26.89 -1.58 -14.36
CA GLY A 36 -28.19 -1.55 -15.02
C GLY A 36 -28.60 -2.96 -15.50
N SER A 37 -28.86 -3.10 -16.81
CA SER A 37 -29.20 -4.39 -17.43
C SER A 37 -28.00 -5.24 -17.85
N ARG A 38 -26.77 -4.73 -17.73
CA ARG A 38 -25.55 -5.40 -18.18
C ARG A 38 -24.79 -6.03 -17.02
N GLU A 39 -24.16 -7.18 -17.27
CA GLU A 39 -23.16 -7.75 -16.37
C GLU A 39 -21.76 -7.43 -16.89
N VAL A 40 -20.92 -6.92 -16.00
CA VAL A 40 -19.54 -6.55 -16.33
C VAL A 40 -18.61 -7.32 -15.39
N PHE A 41 -17.63 -8.01 -15.97
CA PHE A 41 -16.58 -8.63 -15.20
C PHE A 41 -15.63 -7.56 -14.64
N GLY A 42 -15.52 -7.47 -13.31
CA GLY A 42 -14.63 -6.55 -12.63
C GLY A 42 -13.45 -7.28 -12.02
N PHE A 43 -12.24 -6.97 -12.50
CA PHE A 43 -11.01 -7.46 -11.86
C PHE A 43 -10.83 -6.81 -10.47
N TRP A 44 -11.21 -5.55 -10.35
CA TRP A 44 -11.13 -4.78 -9.10
C TRP A 44 -12.46 -4.84 -8.35
N GLN A 45 -12.44 -4.77 -7.02
CA GLN A 45 -13.67 -4.58 -6.24
C GLN A 45 -14.36 -3.27 -6.68
N ALA A 46 -15.69 -3.31 -6.81
CA ALA A 46 -16.48 -2.13 -7.12
C ALA A 46 -16.40 -1.08 -5.99
N GLY A 47 -16.46 0.19 -6.36
CA GLY A 47 -16.45 1.33 -5.43
C GLY A 47 -15.22 2.25 -5.58
N PRO A 48 -15.18 3.36 -4.83
CA PRO A 48 -14.16 4.41 -4.95
C PRO A 48 -12.75 4.01 -4.47
N GLY A 49 -12.61 2.82 -3.88
CA GLY A 49 -11.39 2.41 -3.19
C GLY A 49 -11.36 2.87 -1.73
N TYR A 50 -10.23 2.64 -1.06
CA TYR A 50 -9.98 3.12 0.29
C TYR A 50 -8.86 4.16 0.25
N ASP A 51 -9.21 5.39 0.59
CA ASP A 51 -8.28 6.50 0.77
C ASP A 51 -8.43 7.04 2.20
N ARG A 52 -7.29 7.26 2.88
CA ARG A 52 -7.25 7.82 4.22
C ARG A 52 -6.07 8.79 4.30
N ASN A 53 -6.37 10.02 4.70
CA ASN A 53 -5.35 11.01 5.00
C ASN A 53 -4.53 10.59 6.23
N ILE A 54 -3.21 10.63 6.10
CA ILE A 54 -2.27 10.38 7.18
C ILE A 54 -1.91 11.74 7.80
N ALA A 55 -2.34 11.94 9.05
CA ALA A 55 -2.23 13.25 9.72
C ALA A 55 -1.05 13.33 10.71
N SER A 56 -0.40 12.21 11.04
CA SER A 56 0.68 12.18 12.00
C SER A 56 1.77 11.18 11.63
N LYS A 57 2.94 11.37 12.23
CA LYS A 57 4.08 10.44 12.12
C LYS A 57 3.71 9.05 12.65
N ASP A 58 2.98 8.98 13.75
CA ASP A 58 2.56 7.70 14.33
C ASP A 58 1.59 6.95 13.43
N ASP A 59 0.62 7.67 12.82
CA ASP A 59 -0.30 7.07 11.85
C ASP A 59 0.44 6.55 10.62
N LEU A 60 1.46 7.29 10.15
CA LEU A 60 2.34 6.82 9.07
C LEU A 60 3.05 5.51 9.43
N PHE A 61 3.72 5.45 10.59
CA PHE A 61 4.45 4.25 11.01
C PHE A 61 3.50 3.07 11.25
N GLU A 62 2.32 3.31 11.80
CA GLU A 62 1.30 2.28 11.96
C GLU A 62 0.93 1.64 10.62
N LYS A 63 0.71 2.46 9.58
CA LYS A 63 0.37 1.94 8.24
C LYS A 63 1.53 1.25 7.56
N ILE A 64 2.75 1.75 7.70
CA ILE A 64 3.95 1.07 7.20
C ILE A 64 4.08 -0.32 7.83
N HIS A 65 3.98 -0.41 9.17
CA HIS A 65 4.03 -1.68 9.88
C HIS A 65 2.91 -2.62 9.49
N TYR A 66 1.70 -2.09 9.29
CA TYR A 66 0.57 -2.87 8.80
C TYR A 66 0.88 -3.47 7.42
N MET A 67 1.36 -2.66 6.47
CA MET A 67 1.68 -3.11 5.11
C MET A 67 2.77 -4.18 5.10
N HIS A 68 3.85 -3.99 5.85
CA HIS A 68 4.94 -4.97 5.95
C HIS A 68 4.51 -6.29 6.59
N ARG A 69 3.61 -6.25 7.59
CA ARG A 69 3.15 -7.44 8.31
C ARG A 69 1.96 -8.13 7.66
N ASN A 70 1.35 -7.57 6.62
CA ASN A 70 0.11 -8.12 6.06
C ASN A 70 0.30 -9.55 5.54
N SER A 71 1.40 -9.84 4.84
CA SER A 71 1.73 -11.19 4.34
C SER A 71 1.86 -12.21 5.47
N VAL A 72 2.49 -11.83 6.58
CA VAL A 72 2.60 -12.67 7.80
C VAL A 72 1.24 -12.87 8.46
N ARG A 73 0.46 -11.79 8.63
CA ARG A 73 -0.89 -11.85 9.21
C ARG A 73 -1.84 -12.76 8.43
N ARG A 74 -1.61 -12.90 7.13
CA ARG A 74 -2.36 -13.81 6.25
C ARG A 74 -1.77 -15.22 6.17
N GLY A 75 -0.68 -15.49 6.86
CA GLY A 75 -0.02 -16.80 6.88
C GLY A 75 0.64 -17.18 5.55
N LEU A 76 0.93 -16.21 4.68
CA LEU A 76 1.59 -16.47 3.40
C LEU A 76 3.10 -16.73 3.56
N ILE A 77 3.70 -16.12 4.58
CA ILE A 77 5.12 -16.22 4.93
C ILE A 77 5.28 -16.12 6.45
N LEU A 78 6.45 -16.48 6.96
CA LEU A 78 6.73 -16.43 8.39
C LEU A 78 7.26 -15.07 8.84
N ASN A 79 8.14 -14.45 8.03
CA ASN A 79 8.73 -13.15 8.35
C ASN A 79 8.48 -12.10 7.27
N PRO A 80 8.27 -10.81 7.62
CA PRO A 80 7.94 -9.75 6.65
C PRO A 80 8.92 -9.62 5.47
N GLN A 81 10.22 -9.78 5.72
CA GLN A 81 11.29 -9.63 4.75
C GLN A 81 11.27 -10.71 3.65
N GLU A 82 10.67 -11.88 3.91
CA GLU A 82 10.52 -12.93 2.91
C GLU A 82 9.54 -12.53 1.78
N TRP A 83 8.73 -11.48 2.00
CA TRP A 83 7.84 -10.97 0.96
C TRP A 83 8.60 -10.11 -0.05
N LYS A 84 9.06 -10.72 -1.14
CA LYS A 84 9.78 -10.03 -2.22
C LYS A 84 9.05 -8.82 -2.85
N TRP A 85 7.73 -8.76 -2.71
CA TRP A 85 6.89 -7.69 -3.25
C TRP A 85 6.58 -6.58 -2.23
N SER A 86 7.38 -6.47 -1.17
CA SER A 86 7.32 -5.41 -0.17
C SER A 86 8.71 -4.81 0.06
N SER A 87 8.75 -3.55 0.49
CA SER A 87 9.98 -2.88 0.93
C SER A 87 10.51 -3.38 2.28
N ALA A 88 9.82 -4.32 2.92
CA ALA A 88 10.20 -4.88 4.23
C ALA A 88 11.64 -5.40 4.26
N GLY A 89 12.09 -6.13 3.23
CA GLY A 89 13.47 -6.63 3.13
C GLY A 89 14.51 -5.51 3.10
N TRP A 90 14.24 -4.45 2.33
CA TRP A 90 15.14 -3.28 2.28
C TRP A 90 15.32 -2.62 3.64
N TYR A 91 14.22 -2.43 4.38
CA TYR A 91 14.26 -1.88 5.74
C TYR A 91 14.84 -2.84 6.78
N ALA A 92 14.83 -4.15 6.52
CA ALA A 92 15.52 -5.15 7.32
C ALA A 92 17.05 -5.18 7.07
N GLY A 93 17.56 -4.37 6.14
CA GLY A 93 18.97 -4.24 5.83
C GLY A 93 19.42 -5.01 4.59
N GLU A 94 18.52 -5.72 3.91
CA GLU A 94 18.82 -6.41 2.66
C GLU A 94 19.05 -5.38 1.55
N ARG A 95 20.08 -5.62 0.72
CA ARG A 95 20.42 -4.74 -0.40
C ARG A 95 20.19 -5.39 -1.75
N GLU A 96 20.16 -6.72 -1.81
CA GLU A 96 19.75 -7.50 -2.98
C GLU A 96 18.24 -7.77 -2.94
N VAL A 97 17.45 -6.72 -3.07
CA VAL A 97 15.98 -6.80 -3.03
C VAL A 97 15.37 -6.50 -4.39
N VAL A 98 14.20 -7.07 -4.65
CA VAL A 98 13.42 -6.75 -5.86
C VAL A 98 12.92 -5.30 -5.85
N LEU A 99 12.61 -4.78 -4.65
CA LEU A 99 12.09 -3.43 -4.44
C LEU A 99 13.04 -2.62 -3.56
N ALA A 100 14.00 -1.95 -4.19
CA ALA A 100 14.86 -1.00 -3.50
C ALA A 100 14.09 0.30 -3.19
N VAL A 101 14.39 0.92 -2.04
CA VAL A 101 13.81 2.22 -1.68
C VAL A 101 14.81 3.32 -2.01
N ASP A 102 14.36 4.29 -2.81
CA ASP A 102 15.16 5.45 -3.18
C ASP A 102 15.52 6.29 -1.94
N LYS A 103 16.76 6.77 -1.93
CA LYS A 103 17.19 7.73 -0.91
C LYS A 103 16.61 9.08 -1.26
N MET A 104 15.84 9.66 -0.34
CA MET A 104 15.49 11.08 -0.46
C MET A 104 16.72 11.92 -0.11
N ASN A 105 17.20 12.71 -1.06
CA ASN A 105 18.12 13.80 -0.79
C ASN A 105 17.26 14.97 -0.27
N LEU A 106 17.23 15.14 1.05
CA LEU A 106 16.52 16.23 1.72
C LEU A 106 17.42 17.44 1.93
#